data_AF-A0AAT9QKL6-F1
#
_entry.id   AF-A0AAT9QKL6-F1
#
_cell.length_a   1.000
_cell.length_b   1.000
_cell.length_c   1.000
_cell.angle_alpha   90.00
_cell.angle_beta   90.00
_cell.angle_gamma   90.00
#
_symmetry.space_group_name_H-M   'P 1'
#
loop_
_entity.id
_entity.type
_entity.pdbx_description
1 polymer ?
#
loop_
_entity_poly.entity_id
_entity_poly.type
_entity_poly.pdbx_seq_one_letter_code
_entity_poly.pdbx_strand_id
1 'polypeptide(L)'
;MNHPKFQPRQGGVSRRSLLMAGLGTAMSAPFLASCAGFDTSGAAAGQGTVGFLSTQFTPVEEKQRYEAVLKKFAKVPTAYNSVDPGVFASTVTSQSSAGNVKTSLLGGLHGELAPLADSLEDVDGLLRDLSGRGFTKEMLDLTKVGGSTSRYVPWMQATYVVAVNKKALEWLPRAWTSTT
;
A
#
# COMPACT_ATOMS: atom_id res chain seq x y z
N MET A 1 -35.49 22.29 59.64
CA MET A 1 -34.41 21.29 59.65
C MET A 1 -33.55 21.48 58.39
N ASN A 2 -32.30 21.87 58.58
CA ASN A 2 -31.07 21.72 57.77
C ASN A 2 -31.03 21.99 56.24
N HIS A 3 -30.16 22.96 55.87
CA HIS A 3 -29.58 23.22 54.54
C HIS A 3 -28.58 22.10 54.11
N PRO A 4 -28.15 22.01 52.82
CA PRO A 4 -27.20 22.98 52.25
C PRO A 4 -27.59 23.55 50.87
N LYS A 5 -27.13 24.78 50.66
CA LYS A 5 -27.08 25.51 49.39
C LYS A 5 -26.01 24.88 48.49
N PHE A 6 -26.29 24.68 47.21
CA PHE A 6 -25.27 24.38 46.19
C PHE A 6 -25.03 25.64 45.34
N GLN A 7 -23.84 26.22 45.49
CA GLN A 7 -23.30 27.29 44.63
C GLN A 7 -22.65 26.69 43.37
N PRO A 8 -22.48 27.49 42.29
CA PRO A 8 -22.21 26.98 40.96
C PRO A 8 -20.75 26.52 40.83
N ARG A 9 -20.56 25.36 40.20
CA ARG A 9 -19.24 24.92 39.77
C ARG A 9 -18.89 25.69 38.48
N GLN A 10 -18.08 26.74 38.60
CA GLN A 10 -17.29 27.25 37.49
C GLN A 10 -16.34 26.15 37.00
N GLY A 11 -16.15 26.07 35.68
CA GLY A 11 -15.02 25.35 35.08
C GLY A 11 -15.42 24.30 34.06
N GLY A 12 -15.18 24.63 32.79
CA GLY A 12 -15.07 23.67 31.71
C GLY A 12 -15.82 24.11 30.46
N VAL A 13 -15.09 24.72 29.51
CA VAL A 13 -15.57 24.89 28.14
C VAL A 13 -15.99 23.51 27.63
N SER A 14 -17.30 23.32 27.45
CA SER A 14 -17.85 22.07 26.93
C SER A 14 -17.45 21.94 25.47
N ARG A 15 -17.01 20.73 25.06
CA ARG A 15 -16.62 20.39 23.68
C ARG A 15 -17.71 20.74 22.65
N ARG A 16 -18.96 20.90 23.11
CA ARG A 16 -20.12 21.33 22.32
C ARG A 16 -20.09 22.82 21.93
N SER A 17 -19.50 23.69 22.75
CA SER A 17 -19.34 25.13 22.45
C SER A 17 -18.23 25.39 21.43
N LEU A 18 -17.22 24.52 21.39
CA LEU A 18 -16.15 24.55 20.36
C LEU A 18 -16.64 24.10 18.98
N LEU A 19 -17.62 23.20 18.93
CA LEU A 19 -18.20 22.70 17.67
C LEU A 19 -19.19 23.68 17.00
N MET A 20 -19.73 24.65 17.74
CA MET A 20 -20.67 25.65 17.22
C MET A 20 -20.01 26.99 16.84
N ALA A 21 -18.73 27.19 17.14
CA ALA A 21 -17.98 28.38 16.72
C ALA A 21 -17.36 28.24 15.31
N GLY A 22 -17.45 27.07 14.67
CA GLY A 22 -16.86 26.80 13.35
C GLY A 22 -17.74 27.19 12.15
N LEU A 23 -18.95 27.71 12.38
CA LEU A 23 -19.91 28.01 11.32
C LEU A 23 -20.26 29.50 11.34
N GLY A 24 -19.38 30.34 10.79
CA GLY A 24 -19.75 31.69 10.39
C GLY A 24 -18.63 32.72 10.47
N THR A 25 -17.87 32.88 9.39
CA THR A 25 -17.76 34.13 8.61
C THR A 25 -16.70 33.97 7.51
N ALA A 26 -16.97 34.63 6.39
CA ALA A 26 -16.32 34.49 5.09
C ALA A 26 -14.80 34.81 5.09
N MET A 27 -14.03 34.15 4.23
CA MET A 27 -13.54 34.69 2.95
C MET A 27 -12.54 33.72 2.30
N SER A 28 -12.66 33.61 0.98
CA SER A 28 -11.85 32.87 0.01
C SER A 28 -10.37 32.64 0.34
N ALA A 29 -10.04 31.42 0.74
CA ALA A 29 -8.79 30.72 0.43
C ALA A 29 -9.06 29.22 0.62
N PRO A 30 -8.73 28.32 -0.33
CA PRO A 30 -8.81 26.90 -0.07
C PRO A 30 -7.63 26.51 0.84
N PHE A 31 -7.72 26.85 2.12
CA PHE A 31 -7.03 26.11 3.16
C PHE A 31 -7.73 24.75 3.24
N LEU A 32 -7.25 23.81 2.41
CA LEU A 32 -7.51 22.40 2.64
C LEU A 32 -6.90 22.08 4.01
N ALA A 33 -7.77 22.04 5.01
CA ALA A 33 -7.52 21.45 6.29
C ALA A 33 -6.98 20.04 6.03
N SER A 34 -5.68 19.88 6.28
CA SER A 34 -5.02 18.60 6.46
C SER A 34 -5.66 17.93 7.68
N CYS A 35 -6.81 17.31 7.47
CA CYS A 35 -7.19 16.16 8.27
C CYS A 35 -6.03 15.18 8.15
N ALA A 36 -5.38 14.84 9.27
CA ALA A 36 -4.57 13.63 9.40
C ALA A 36 -5.49 12.40 9.34
N GLY A 37 -6.29 12.31 8.27
CA GLY A 37 -6.90 11.07 7.82
C GLY A 37 -5.81 10.30 7.11
N PHE A 38 -5.78 8.98 7.33
CA PHE A 38 -5.06 8.10 6.43
C PHE A 38 -5.46 8.46 5.00
N ASP A 39 -4.47 8.86 4.20
CA ASP A 39 -4.67 9.25 2.81
C ASP A 39 -5.04 7.98 2.03
N THR A 40 -6.32 7.57 2.11
CA THR A 40 -6.88 6.44 1.33
C THR A 40 -6.88 6.75 -0.16
N SER A 41 -6.48 7.96 -0.56
CA SER A 41 -6.28 8.32 -1.95
C SER A 41 -5.15 7.54 -2.61
N GLY A 42 -4.19 7.03 -1.82
CA GLY A 42 -3.23 5.95 -2.10
C GLY A 42 -2.33 6.04 -3.34
N ALA A 43 -2.67 6.86 -4.33
CA ALA A 43 -2.21 6.72 -5.69
C ALA A 43 -2.62 7.90 -6.59
N ALA A 44 -3.18 9.00 -6.05
CA ALA A 44 -3.45 10.19 -6.85
C ALA A 44 -2.13 10.88 -7.22
N ALA A 45 -1.46 10.33 -8.21
CA ALA A 45 -0.30 10.94 -8.82
C ALA A 45 -0.74 12.19 -9.61
N GLY A 46 0.06 13.26 -9.52
CA GLY A 46 -0.20 14.47 -10.31
C GLY A 46 -0.21 14.19 -11.81
N GLN A 47 -0.74 15.13 -12.60
CA GLN A 47 -0.79 14.99 -14.05
C GLN A 47 0.61 14.69 -14.63
N GLY A 48 0.73 13.61 -15.42
CA GLY A 48 2.01 13.14 -15.97
C GLY A 48 2.89 12.32 -15.01
N THR A 49 2.40 11.98 -13.82
CA THR A 49 3.08 11.11 -12.85
C THR A 49 2.36 9.75 -12.80
N VAL A 50 3.13 8.66 -12.76
CA VAL A 50 2.59 7.30 -12.58
C VAL A 50 2.31 7.06 -11.10
N GLY A 51 1.05 6.82 -10.74
CA GLY A 51 0.67 6.34 -9.42
C GLY A 51 0.99 4.86 -9.31
N PHE A 52 1.91 4.51 -8.41
CA PHE A 52 2.36 3.14 -8.19
C PHE A 52 1.99 2.67 -6.78
N LEU A 53 0.93 1.88 -6.67
CA LEU A 53 0.51 1.24 -5.42
C LEU A 53 1.14 -0.15 -5.29
N SER A 54 1.71 -0.46 -4.14
CA SER A 54 2.36 -1.75 -3.92
C SER A 54 2.18 -2.26 -2.49
N THR A 55 2.29 -3.57 -2.31
CA THR A 55 2.38 -4.24 -1.00
C THR A 55 3.83 -4.53 -0.58
N GLN A 56 4.81 -4.17 -1.43
CA GLN A 56 6.22 -4.47 -1.26
C GLN A 56 7.00 -3.24 -0.77
N PHE A 57 8.22 -3.45 -0.29
CA PHE A 57 9.12 -2.38 0.19
C PHE A 57 8.47 -1.42 1.20
N THR A 58 7.65 -1.96 2.10
CA THR A 58 6.90 -1.20 3.09
C THR A 58 7.75 -0.56 4.19
N PRO A 59 8.83 -1.19 4.70
CA PRO A 59 9.73 -0.54 5.65
C PRO A 59 10.29 0.77 5.06
N VAL A 60 10.37 1.82 5.86
CA VAL A 60 10.69 3.19 5.40
C VAL A 60 12.03 3.23 4.65
N GLU A 61 13.04 2.55 5.19
CA GLU A 61 14.38 2.50 4.60
C GLU A 61 14.38 1.76 3.26
N GLU A 62 13.57 0.70 3.11
CA GLU A 62 13.42 -0.05 1.87
C GLU A 62 12.66 0.78 0.83
N LYS A 63 11.57 1.44 1.24
CA LYS A 63 10.79 2.34 0.40
C LYS A 63 11.67 3.43 -0.20
N GLN A 64 12.45 4.12 0.63
CA GLN A 64 13.34 5.20 0.18
C GLN A 64 14.40 4.72 -0.82
N ARG A 65 14.97 3.53 -0.59
CA ARG A 65 15.92 2.91 -1.53
C ARG A 65 15.23 2.58 -2.84
N TYR A 66 14.03 2.01 -2.79
CA TYR A 66 13.29 1.67 -3.99
C TYR A 66 12.86 2.91 -4.79
N GLU A 67 12.43 3.98 -4.12
CA GLU A 67 12.18 5.28 -4.75
C GLU A 67 13.42 5.84 -5.46
N ALA A 68 14.61 5.66 -4.89
CA ALA A 68 15.86 6.05 -5.55
C ALA A 68 16.13 5.22 -6.82
N VAL A 69 15.82 3.92 -6.81
CA VAL A 69 15.88 3.06 -8.00
C VAL A 69 14.89 3.55 -9.06
N LEU A 70 13.63 3.82 -8.68
CA LEU A 70 12.62 4.35 -9.59
C LEU A 70 13.07 5.66 -10.22
N LYS A 71 13.58 6.61 -9.44
CA LYS A 71 14.11 7.89 -9.97
C LYS A 71 15.25 7.71 -10.96
N LYS A 72 16.06 6.66 -10.81
CA LYS A 72 17.20 6.38 -11.69
C LYS A 72 16.79 5.75 -13.02
N PHE A 73 15.78 4.87 -13.02
CA PHE A 73 15.46 4.03 -14.18
C PHE A 73 14.13 4.36 -14.85
N ALA A 74 13.16 4.91 -14.11
CA ALA A 74 11.88 5.33 -14.68
C ALA A 74 12.08 6.61 -15.51
N LYS A 75 11.59 6.58 -16.76
CA LYS A 75 11.61 7.75 -17.65
C LYS A 75 10.53 8.77 -17.31
N VAL A 76 9.59 8.40 -16.43
CA VAL A 76 8.46 9.22 -16.01
C VAL A 76 8.44 9.34 -14.49
N PRO A 77 8.01 10.49 -13.93
CA PRO A 77 7.82 10.63 -12.49
C PRO A 77 6.92 9.51 -11.97
N THR A 78 7.33 8.87 -10.88
CA THR A 78 6.58 7.77 -10.27
C THR A 78 6.34 8.09 -8.80
N ALA A 79 5.08 8.13 -8.40
CA ALA A 79 4.64 8.29 -7.02
C ALA A 79 4.43 6.91 -6.41
N TYR A 80 5.41 6.44 -5.63
CA TYR A 80 5.38 5.12 -5.02
C TYR A 80 4.67 5.14 -3.66
N ASN A 81 3.67 4.27 -3.50
CA ASN A 81 2.96 4.11 -2.25
C ASN A 81 2.85 2.63 -1.85
N SER A 82 3.56 2.27 -0.79
CA SER A 82 3.47 0.96 -0.14
C SER A 82 2.33 0.95 0.87
N VAL A 83 1.42 -0.01 0.78
CA VAL A 83 0.28 -0.16 1.69
C VAL A 83 0.11 -1.63 2.11
N ASP A 84 -0.60 -1.87 3.20
CA ASP A 84 -0.95 -3.23 3.62
C ASP A 84 -1.90 -3.93 2.60
N PRO A 85 -1.87 -5.27 2.49
CA PRO A 85 -2.65 -6.01 1.50
C PRO A 85 -4.16 -5.73 1.49
N GLY A 86 -4.76 -5.51 2.67
CA GLY A 86 -6.19 -5.17 2.78
C GLY A 86 -6.52 -3.79 2.18
N VAL A 87 -5.64 -2.81 2.36
CA VAL A 87 -5.77 -1.48 1.75
C VAL A 87 -5.56 -1.60 0.25
N PHE A 88 -4.54 -2.34 -0.18
CA PHE A 88 -4.28 -2.60 -1.60
C PHE A 88 -5.52 -3.15 -2.32
N ALA A 89 -6.09 -4.25 -1.83
CA ALA A 89 -7.23 -4.89 -2.48
C ALA A 89 -8.48 -3.99 -2.49
N SER A 90 -8.76 -3.29 -1.38
CA SER A 90 -9.91 -2.40 -1.30
C SER A 90 -9.76 -1.15 -2.18
N THR A 91 -8.57 -0.56 -2.26
CA THR A 91 -8.28 0.57 -3.16
C THR A 91 -8.47 0.18 -4.62
N VAL A 92 -7.91 -0.95 -5.06
CA VAL A 92 -8.05 -1.41 -6.46
C VAL A 92 -9.51 -1.72 -6.79
N THR A 93 -10.18 -2.49 -5.93
CA THR A 93 -11.60 -2.86 -6.13
C THR A 93 -12.49 -1.62 -6.19
N SER A 94 -12.28 -0.65 -5.28
CA SER A 94 -13.07 0.57 -5.24
C SER A 94 -12.86 1.43 -6.49
N GLN A 95 -11.60 1.63 -6.91
CA GLN A 95 -11.30 2.43 -8.10
C GLN A 95 -11.84 1.80 -9.38
N SER A 96 -11.66 0.48 -9.54
CA SER A 96 -12.17 -0.30 -10.67
C SER A 96 -13.71 -0.25 -10.73
N SER A 97 -14.39 -0.54 -9.61
CA SER A 97 -15.86 -0.56 -9.55
C SER A 97 -16.49 0.82 -9.77
N ALA A 98 -15.79 1.89 -9.39
CA ALA A 98 -16.24 3.25 -9.62
C ALA A 98 -15.95 3.78 -11.05
N GLY A 99 -15.22 3.02 -11.87
CA GLY A 99 -14.71 3.49 -13.16
C GLY A 99 -13.77 4.69 -13.05
N ASN A 100 -13.17 4.91 -11.87
CA ASN A 100 -12.32 6.06 -11.57
C ASN A 100 -10.94 5.57 -11.12
N VAL A 101 -10.20 5.02 -12.06
CA VAL A 101 -8.86 4.48 -11.86
C VAL A 101 -7.86 5.62 -11.76
N LYS A 102 -7.24 5.77 -10.59
CA LYS A 102 -6.19 6.76 -10.31
C LYS A 102 -4.81 6.11 -10.22
N THR A 103 -4.78 4.84 -9.83
CA THR A 103 -3.57 4.03 -9.75
C THR A 103 -3.27 3.43 -11.11
N SER A 104 -2.14 3.80 -11.70
CA SER A 104 -1.77 3.33 -13.04
C SER A 104 -0.89 2.08 -13.01
N LEU A 105 -0.23 1.79 -11.89
CA LEU A 105 0.64 0.64 -11.73
C LEU A 105 0.43 -0.02 -10.38
N LEU A 106 0.38 -1.36 -10.40
CA LEU A 106 0.19 -2.21 -9.22
C LEU A 106 1.39 -3.13 -9.05
N GLY A 107 1.86 -3.28 -7.80
CA GLY A 107 2.99 -4.11 -7.43
C GLY A 107 2.63 -5.00 -6.27
N GLY A 108 2.19 -6.22 -6.55
CA GLY A 108 1.76 -7.16 -5.53
C GLY A 108 2.31 -8.56 -5.73
N LEU A 109 1.96 -9.44 -4.81
CA LEU A 109 2.19 -10.88 -4.92
C LEU A 109 1.16 -11.52 -5.84
N HIS A 110 1.47 -12.71 -6.37
CA HIS A 110 0.51 -13.48 -7.17
C HIS A 110 -0.83 -13.66 -6.45
N GLY A 111 -0.80 -14.01 -5.15
CA GLY A 111 -2.03 -14.19 -4.35
C GLY A 111 -2.85 -12.92 -4.14
N GLU A 112 -2.28 -11.73 -4.37
CA GLU A 112 -2.97 -10.45 -4.26
C GLU A 112 -3.50 -9.97 -5.61
N LEU A 113 -2.75 -10.24 -6.70
CA LEU A 113 -3.13 -9.86 -8.06
C LEU A 113 -4.15 -10.83 -8.67
N ALA A 114 -4.05 -12.12 -8.38
CA ALA A 114 -4.92 -13.15 -8.96
C ALA A 114 -6.42 -12.90 -8.71
N PRO A 115 -6.87 -12.56 -7.49
CA PRO A 115 -8.28 -12.22 -7.24
C PRO A 115 -8.75 -10.94 -7.96
N LEU A 116 -7.83 -10.10 -8.41
CA LEU A 116 -8.10 -8.82 -9.08
C LEU A 116 -8.00 -8.90 -10.60
N ALA A 117 -7.75 -10.09 -11.17
CA ALA A 117 -7.43 -10.29 -12.58
C ALA A 117 -8.41 -9.62 -13.57
N ASP A 118 -9.70 -9.61 -13.25
CA ASP A 118 -10.74 -8.98 -14.09
C ASP A 118 -10.65 -7.44 -14.12
N SER A 119 -9.99 -6.84 -13.13
CA SER A 119 -9.68 -5.41 -13.06
C SER A 119 -8.30 -5.06 -13.62
N LEU A 120 -7.56 -6.03 -14.17
CA LEU A 120 -6.23 -5.84 -14.73
C LEU A 120 -6.24 -5.93 -16.26
N GLU A 121 -5.44 -5.07 -16.88
CA GLU A 121 -5.23 -5.08 -18.32
C GLU A 121 -4.49 -6.34 -18.78
N ASP A 122 -4.68 -6.67 -20.05
CA ASP A 122 -3.87 -7.65 -20.76
C ASP A 122 -2.43 -7.14 -20.93
N VAL A 123 -1.44 -7.97 -20.61
CA VAL A 123 -0.02 -7.61 -20.74
C VAL A 123 0.77 -8.54 -21.66
N ASP A 124 0.12 -9.36 -22.48
CA ASP A 124 0.82 -10.32 -23.35
C ASP A 124 1.76 -9.60 -24.34
N GLY A 125 1.32 -8.44 -24.85
CA GLY A 125 2.17 -7.58 -25.69
C GLY A 125 3.44 -7.13 -24.99
N LEU A 126 3.33 -6.70 -23.72
CA LEU A 126 4.47 -6.26 -22.92
C LEU A 126 5.40 -7.43 -22.57
N LEU A 127 4.86 -8.61 -22.26
CA LEU A 127 5.68 -9.81 -22.01
C LEU A 127 6.43 -10.26 -23.26
N ARG A 128 5.85 -10.09 -24.46
CA ARG A 128 6.55 -10.33 -25.72
C ARG A 128 7.71 -9.37 -25.92
N ASP A 129 7.54 -8.09 -25.62
CA ASP A 129 8.62 -7.10 -25.70
C ASP A 129 9.72 -7.35 -24.68
N LEU A 130 9.37 -7.98 -23.55
CA LEU A 130 10.30 -8.44 -22.52
C LEU A 130 10.79 -9.88 -22.74
N SER A 131 10.52 -10.48 -23.91
CA SER A 131 11.05 -11.80 -24.24
C SER A 131 12.59 -11.80 -24.17
N GLY A 132 13.18 -12.89 -23.67
CA GLY A 132 14.63 -12.98 -23.44
C GLY A 132 15.12 -12.39 -22.12
N ARG A 133 14.25 -11.86 -21.25
CA ARG A 133 14.59 -11.44 -19.87
C ARG A 133 14.80 -12.61 -18.88
N GLY A 134 14.73 -13.85 -19.36
CA GLY A 134 14.99 -15.04 -18.55
C GLY A 134 13.81 -15.50 -17.68
N PHE A 135 12.58 -15.07 -18.00
CA PHE A 135 11.40 -15.60 -17.31
C PHE A 135 11.24 -17.10 -17.60
N THR A 136 11.04 -17.89 -16.55
CA THR A 136 10.75 -19.32 -16.70
C THR A 136 9.34 -19.51 -17.24
N LYS A 137 9.08 -20.66 -17.87
CA LYS A 137 7.74 -20.99 -18.38
C LYS A 137 6.72 -21.00 -17.24
N GLU A 138 7.10 -21.52 -16.08
CA GLU A 138 6.24 -21.61 -14.90
C GLU A 138 5.85 -20.22 -14.40
N MET A 139 6.77 -19.25 -14.39
CA MET A 139 6.43 -17.86 -14.03
C MET A 139 5.45 -17.24 -15.03
N LEU A 140 5.67 -17.44 -16.34
CA LEU A 140 4.80 -16.94 -17.40
C LEU A 140 3.44 -17.63 -17.43
N ASP A 141 3.32 -18.85 -16.91
CA ASP A 141 2.02 -19.50 -16.78
C ASP A 141 1.24 -18.96 -15.58
N LEU A 142 1.91 -18.57 -14.49
CA LEU A 142 1.25 -17.94 -13.33
C LEU A 142 0.62 -16.58 -13.68
N THR A 143 1.22 -15.82 -14.60
CA THR A 143 0.69 -14.50 -15.01
C THR A 143 -0.69 -14.58 -15.64
N LYS A 144 -1.07 -15.75 -16.17
CA LYS A 144 -2.37 -15.95 -16.82
C LYS A 144 -3.51 -16.11 -15.84
N VAL A 145 -3.22 -16.41 -14.57
CA VAL A 145 -4.24 -16.58 -13.51
C VAL A 145 -5.33 -17.59 -13.93
N GLY A 146 -4.91 -18.69 -14.57
CA GLY A 146 -5.84 -19.72 -15.08
C GLY A 146 -6.63 -19.33 -16.35
N GLY A 147 -6.44 -18.11 -16.86
CA GLY A 147 -7.02 -17.64 -18.12
C GLY A 147 -6.13 -17.89 -19.35
N SER A 148 -6.54 -17.30 -20.48
CA SER A 148 -5.80 -17.39 -21.75
C SER A 148 -4.74 -16.30 -21.92
N THR A 149 -4.86 -15.18 -21.19
CA THR A 149 -3.98 -14.02 -21.33
C THR A 149 -3.33 -13.61 -20.01
N SER A 150 -2.14 -13.04 -20.08
CA SER A 150 -1.39 -12.59 -18.91
C SER A 150 -1.96 -11.30 -18.34
N ARG A 151 -2.00 -11.21 -17.01
CA ARG A 151 -2.58 -10.08 -16.25
C ARG A 151 -1.57 -9.24 -15.48
N TYR A 152 -0.33 -9.71 -15.39
CA TYR A 152 0.77 -8.96 -14.77
C TYR A 152 2.12 -9.43 -15.31
N VAL A 153 3.15 -8.61 -15.10
CA VAL A 153 4.53 -8.93 -15.47
C VAL A 153 5.32 -9.37 -14.22
N PRO A 154 6.01 -10.52 -14.24
CA PRO A 154 6.90 -10.90 -13.16
C PRO A 154 8.04 -9.89 -13.04
N TRP A 155 8.15 -9.23 -11.89
CA TRP A 155 9.15 -8.19 -11.63
C TRP A 155 10.16 -8.57 -10.54
N MET A 156 9.76 -9.45 -9.62
CA MET A 156 10.57 -9.92 -8.50
C MET A 156 10.11 -11.32 -8.10
N GLN A 157 11.06 -12.16 -7.66
CA GLN A 157 10.79 -13.46 -7.08
C GLN A 157 11.26 -13.48 -5.63
N ALA A 158 10.37 -13.81 -4.71
CA ALA A 158 10.74 -14.11 -3.33
C ALA A 158 11.11 -15.59 -3.20
N THR A 159 12.20 -15.88 -2.48
CA THR A 159 12.58 -17.24 -2.08
C THR A 159 12.67 -17.28 -0.57
N TYR A 160 12.18 -18.35 0.05
CA TYR A 160 12.33 -18.54 1.49
C TYR A 160 13.79 -18.81 1.84
N VAL A 161 14.33 -17.98 2.72
CA VAL A 161 15.66 -18.17 3.32
C VAL A 161 15.51 -18.32 4.81
N VAL A 162 16.27 -19.25 5.41
CA VAL A 162 16.32 -19.43 6.85
C VAL A 162 17.48 -18.62 7.40
N ALA A 163 17.17 -17.53 8.12
CA ALA A 163 18.16 -16.74 8.84
C ALA A 163 18.27 -17.24 10.29
N VAL A 164 19.45 -17.72 10.67
CA VAL A 164 19.70 -18.26 12.02
C VAL A 164 20.67 -17.36 12.77
N ASN A 165 20.28 -16.91 13.97
CA ASN A 165 21.21 -16.24 14.88
C ASN A 165 22.15 -17.28 15.50
N LYS A 166 23.41 -17.33 15.03
CA LYS A 166 24.42 -18.28 15.52
C LYS A 166 24.66 -18.20 17.03
N LYS A 167 24.55 -17.01 17.64
CA LYS A 167 24.72 -16.84 19.08
C LYS A 167 23.55 -17.45 19.85
N ALA A 168 22.35 -17.46 19.28
CA ALA A 168 21.17 -18.05 19.92
C ALA A 168 21.20 -19.59 19.94
N LEU A 169 22.08 -20.22 19.15
CA LEU A 169 22.16 -21.69 19.07
C LEU A 169 22.60 -22.33 20.38
N GLU A 170 23.40 -21.65 21.21
CA GLU A 170 23.85 -22.16 22.51
C GLU A 170 22.69 -22.37 23.51
N TRP A 171 21.56 -21.70 23.28
CA TRP A 171 20.36 -21.76 24.12
C TRP A 171 19.33 -22.79 23.64
N LEU A 172 19.59 -23.49 22.52
CA LEU A 172 18.67 -24.52 22.02
C LEU A 172 18.71 -25.77 22.93
N PRO A 173 17.57 -26.45 23.14
CA PRO A 173 17.55 -27.68 23.92
C PRO A 173 18.44 -28.75 23.28
N ARG A 174 19.20 -29.49 24.10
CA ARG A 174 20.16 -30.51 23.64
C ARG A 174 19.58 -31.60 22.72
N ALA A 175 18.26 -31.81 22.74
CA ALA A 175 17.58 -32.77 21.86
C ALA A 175 17.57 -32.38 20.37
N TRP A 176 17.97 -31.15 20.01
CA TRP A 176 17.96 -30.65 18.63
C TRP A 176 19.35 -30.58 17.99
N THR A 177 20.42 -30.88 18.73
CA THR A 177 21.82 -30.76 18.27
C THR A 177 22.53 -32.11 18.09
N SER A 178 21.80 -33.22 18.18
CA SER A 178 22.35 -34.57 18.00
C SER A 178 22.29 -34.99 16.53
N THR A 179 23.41 -34.87 15.82
CA THR A 179 23.60 -35.57 14.54
C THR A 179 23.75 -37.07 14.85
N THR A 180 22.80 -37.89 14.38
CA THR A 180 23.03 -39.34 14.21
C THR A 180 23.81 -39.55 12.92
#